data_AF-A0A6J4FVS3-F1
#
_entry.id   AF-A0A6J4FVS3-F1
#
_cell.length_a   1.000
_cell.length_b   1.000
_cell.length_c   1.000
_cell.angle_alpha   90.00
_cell.angle_beta   90.00
_cell.angle_gamma   90.00
#
_symmetry.space_group_name_H-M   'P 1'
#
loop_
_entity.id
_entity.type
_entity.pdbx_description
1 polymer ?
#
loop_
_entity_poly.entity_id
_entity_poly.type
_entity_poly.pdbx_seq_one_letter_code
_entity_poly.pdbx_strand_id
1 'polypeptide(L)'
;MATDILYSWGPGESRIALVREGRLVEVAMVRPELLAGAVVLGRVVEMAPKLGAAFVDIGQDRPAFLQGTKGLTRGAAVLAQVRADAVGSKGATLSADIVLPGRLLAYSRLRSGVTLPKKLAEDKRARLLEKLEPLLAEGEGVATRIGALTASEPELEAELVSHRAAWSAIQAAAAGAPPLVAWRPDPVARLLADHPGTHRILVDDAAAFAELRGRFGALVEHHQAGPVFALSGVEDALQAAAEPEVRLPCGGRVAIEPTAALIAIDVDSGPATAAEANTQAVAVIARQLRLRNLSGQFAVDFVSGGGKGALLKLMSALKQAVAADPVATHVIGTTALGLIEMTRERRGPSLAELSGERDWRASAEALALAALRLALAEARHRPGRALTLTVAPDLAAALARRPQALAEAEARLGRPLTIRTESARRREDVGIEEV
;
A
#
# COMPACT_ATOMS: atom_id res chain seq x y z
N MET A 1 -16.11 -18.13 -3.42
CA MET A 1 -16.43 -16.97 -2.56
C MET A 1 -16.19 -15.71 -3.39
N ALA A 2 -17.17 -14.80 -3.47
CA ALA A 2 -17.04 -13.61 -4.31
C ALA A 2 -15.98 -12.66 -3.73
N THR A 3 -14.98 -12.32 -4.55
CA THR A 3 -13.98 -11.30 -4.26
C THR A 3 -14.09 -10.25 -5.34
N ASP A 4 -14.35 -9.01 -4.94
CA ASP A 4 -14.50 -7.86 -5.83
C ASP A 4 -13.39 -6.85 -5.51
N ILE A 5 -12.91 -6.16 -6.54
CA ILE A 5 -12.08 -4.97 -6.37
C ILE A 5 -12.99 -3.76 -6.58
N LEU A 6 -12.95 -2.80 -5.66
CA LEU A 6 -13.62 -1.52 -5.80
C LEU A 6 -12.56 -0.45 -6.09
N TYR A 7 -12.78 0.35 -7.11
CA TYR A 7 -11.91 1.45 -7.51
C TYR A 7 -12.68 2.76 -7.40
N SER A 8 -12.21 3.63 -6.52
CA SER A 8 -12.76 4.97 -6.32
C SER A 8 -11.76 6.01 -6.79
N TRP A 9 -12.11 6.78 -7.83
CA TRP A 9 -11.27 7.87 -8.33
C TRP A 9 -11.73 9.21 -7.74
N GLY A 10 -10.88 9.81 -6.90
CA GLY A 10 -11.05 11.18 -6.42
C GLY A 10 -9.97 12.13 -6.96
N PRO A 11 -10.19 13.45 -6.87
CA PRO A 11 -9.19 14.43 -7.27
C PRO A 11 -7.87 14.25 -6.52
N GLY A 12 -6.78 14.03 -7.25
CA GLY A 12 -5.45 13.80 -6.67
C GLY A 12 -5.26 12.48 -5.91
N GLU A 13 -6.25 11.58 -5.87
CA GLU A 13 -6.13 10.27 -5.21
C GLU A 13 -7.06 9.21 -5.81
N SER A 14 -6.49 8.07 -6.18
CA SER A 14 -7.26 6.85 -6.45
C SER A 14 -7.17 5.91 -5.25
N ARG A 15 -8.32 5.39 -4.80
CA ARG A 15 -8.41 4.40 -3.73
C ARG A 15 -8.91 3.09 -4.30
N ILE A 16 -8.24 2.01 -3.94
CA ILE A 16 -8.54 0.66 -4.42
C ILE A 16 -8.76 -0.23 -3.22
N ALA A 17 -9.93 -0.85 -3.12
CA ALA A 17 -10.31 -1.74 -2.03
C ALA A 17 -10.55 -3.15 -2.55
N LEU A 18 -9.97 -4.15 -1.89
CA LEU A 18 -10.34 -5.55 -2.08
C LEU A 18 -11.42 -5.92 -1.07
N VAL A 19 -12.58 -6.33 -1.57
CA VAL A 19 -13.71 -6.76 -0.75
C VAL A 19 -13.95 -8.25 -0.98
N ARG A 20 -14.02 -9.02 0.10
CA ARG A 20 -14.35 -10.44 0.06
C ARG A 20 -15.57 -10.67 0.94
N GLU A 21 -16.62 -11.22 0.34
CA GLU A 21 -17.89 -11.48 1.03
C GLU A 21 -18.43 -10.24 1.77
N GLY A 22 -18.39 -9.08 1.10
CA GLY A 22 -18.83 -7.80 1.66
C GLY A 22 -17.93 -7.21 2.75
N ARG A 23 -16.78 -7.84 3.06
CA ARG A 23 -15.82 -7.34 4.05
C ARG A 23 -14.59 -6.77 3.36
N LEU A 24 -14.17 -5.58 3.79
CA LEU A 24 -12.91 -4.98 3.38
C LEU A 24 -11.74 -5.83 3.88
N VAL A 25 -10.85 -6.20 2.97
CA VAL A 25 -9.69 -7.07 3.25
C VAL A 25 -8.38 -6.32 3.11
N GLU A 26 -8.25 -5.51 2.06
CA GLU A 26 -7.04 -4.78 1.73
C GLU A 26 -7.40 -3.46 1.05
N VAL A 27 -6.60 -2.42 1.29
CA VAL A 27 -6.74 -1.13 0.63
C VAL A 27 -5.38 -0.67 0.08
N ALA A 28 -5.40 -0.02 -1.07
CA ALA A 28 -4.28 0.70 -1.64
C ALA A 28 -4.72 2.12 -1.99
N MET A 29 -3.84 3.09 -1.78
CA MET A 29 -4.04 4.47 -2.20
C MET A 29 -2.93 4.85 -3.16
N VAL A 30 -3.31 5.47 -4.27
CA VAL A 30 -2.38 6.01 -5.27
C VAL A 30 -2.51 7.52 -5.22
N ARG A 31 -1.39 8.18 -4.94
CA ARG A 31 -1.24 9.63 -5.06
C ARG A 31 -0.01 9.95 -5.91
N PRO A 32 0.01 11.07 -6.64
CA PRO A 32 1.18 11.48 -7.43
C PRO A 32 2.47 11.54 -6.60
N GLU A 33 2.41 12.02 -5.37
CA GLU A 33 3.55 12.20 -4.47
C GLU A 33 4.08 10.91 -3.84
N LEU A 34 3.27 9.84 -3.81
CA LEU A 34 3.66 8.54 -3.26
C LEU A 34 4.41 7.75 -4.32
N LEU A 35 5.71 7.58 -4.11
CA LEU A 35 6.62 6.96 -5.06
C LEU A 35 7.17 5.62 -4.57
N ALA A 36 6.87 5.16 -3.36
CA ALA A 36 7.32 3.85 -2.87
C ALA A 36 7.06 2.73 -3.90
N GLY A 37 8.11 1.99 -4.25
CA GLY A 37 8.12 0.93 -5.26
C GLY A 37 8.30 1.42 -6.70
N ALA A 38 8.09 2.70 -6.99
CA ALA A 38 8.31 3.29 -8.31
C ALA A 38 9.78 3.30 -8.70
N VAL A 39 10.03 3.23 -10.01
CA VAL A 39 11.35 3.46 -10.59
C VAL A 39 11.38 4.89 -11.11
N VAL A 40 12.39 5.64 -10.69
CA VAL A 40 12.58 7.05 -11.02
C VAL A 40 13.93 7.24 -11.70
N LEU A 41 13.96 8.18 -12.64
CA LEU A 41 15.18 8.76 -13.19
C LEU A 41 15.44 10.06 -12.46
N GLY A 42 16.49 10.09 -11.63
CA GLY A 42 16.86 11.25 -10.84
C GLY A 42 18.22 11.83 -11.25
N ARG A 43 18.58 12.98 -10.68
CA ARG A 43 19.88 13.63 -10.89
C ARG A 43 20.66 13.69 -9.59
N VAL A 44 21.90 13.22 -9.58
CA VAL A 44 22.77 13.31 -8.40
C VAL A 44 23.09 14.77 -8.12
N VAL A 45 22.62 15.31 -7.00
CA VAL A 45 22.86 16.70 -6.59
C VAL A 45 24.05 16.85 -5.66
N GLU A 46 24.31 15.83 -4.83
CA GLU A 46 25.40 15.84 -3.86
C GLU A 46 25.94 14.42 -3.64
N MET A 47 27.27 14.31 -3.50
CA MET A 47 27.92 13.07 -3.09
C MET A 47 28.18 13.10 -1.59
N ALA A 48 27.93 12.00 -0.89
CA ALA A 48 28.22 11.82 0.54
C ALA A 48 29.22 10.65 0.75
N PRO A 49 30.53 10.85 0.46
CA PRO A 49 31.53 9.77 0.52
C PRO A 49 31.64 9.11 1.90
N LYS A 50 31.50 9.89 2.98
CA LYS A 50 31.54 9.38 4.36
C LYS A 50 30.43 8.38 4.68
N LEU A 51 29.31 8.46 3.96
CA LEU A 51 28.17 7.55 4.09
C LEU A 51 28.15 6.46 3.02
N GLY A 52 29.09 6.50 2.06
CA GLY A 52 29.05 5.66 0.87
C GLY A 52 27.76 5.86 0.05
N ALA A 53 27.26 7.10 0.00
CA ALA A 53 25.94 7.42 -0.54
C ALA A 53 25.92 8.68 -1.40
N ALA A 54 24.83 8.92 -2.11
CA ALA A 54 24.57 10.12 -2.88
C ALA A 54 23.15 10.64 -2.61
N PHE A 55 22.98 11.96 -2.71
CA PHE A 55 21.67 12.60 -2.71
C PHE A 55 21.23 12.84 -4.15
N VAL A 56 20.02 12.43 -4.46
CA VAL A 56 19.46 12.41 -5.81
C VAL A 56 18.18 13.23 -5.81
N ASP A 57 18.12 14.24 -6.68
CA ASP A 57 16.88 14.95 -6.97
C ASP A 57 15.97 14.08 -7.85
N ILE A 58 14.77 13.83 -7.33
CA ILE A 58 13.71 13.04 -7.97
C ILE A 58 12.42 13.86 -8.15
N GLY A 59 12.50 15.20 -8.04
CA GLY A 59 11.35 16.10 -8.18
C GLY A 59 10.46 16.18 -6.93
N GLN A 60 10.98 15.80 -5.76
CA GLN A 60 10.34 16.00 -4.46
C GLN A 60 11.00 17.16 -3.71
N ASP A 61 10.33 17.68 -2.67
CA ASP A 61 10.82 18.82 -1.85
C ASP A 61 12.21 18.59 -1.24
N ARG A 62 12.60 17.32 -1.05
CA ARG A 62 13.89 16.94 -0.47
C ARG A 62 14.61 15.95 -1.38
N PRO A 63 15.94 16.09 -1.56
CA PRO A 63 16.74 15.08 -2.23
C PRO A 63 16.61 13.70 -1.56
N ALA A 64 16.50 12.67 -2.38
CA ALA A 64 16.41 11.29 -1.94
C ALA A 64 17.79 10.69 -1.69
N PHE A 65 17.90 9.80 -0.70
CA PHE A 65 19.13 9.15 -0.29
C PHE A 65 19.34 7.84 -1.06
N LEU A 66 20.41 7.74 -1.85
CA LEU A 66 20.81 6.52 -2.55
C LEU A 66 22.05 5.92 -1.90
N GLN A 67 21.93 4.71 -1.36
CA GLN A 67 23.07 3.97 -0.83
C GLN A 67 23.86 3.30 -1.96
N GLY A 68 25.19 3.44 -1.93
CA GLY A 68 26.09 2.93 -2.95
C GLY A 68 26.38 3.96 -4.04
N THR A 69 27.65 4.32 -4.20
CA THR A 69 28.11 5.38 -5.11
C THR A 69 29.05 4.92 -6.21
N LYS A 70 29.23 3.61 -6.39
CA LYS A 70 30.20 3.08 -7.36
C LYS A 70 29.84 3.59 -8.76
N GLY A 71 30.73 4.40 -9.34
CA GLY A 71 30.57 4.98 -10.68
C GLY A 71 29.65 6.19 -10.77
N LEU A 72 29.12 6.71 -9.65
CA LEU A 72 28.28 7.91 -9.64
C LEU A 72 29.11 9.17 -9.45
N THR A 73 28.79 10.20 -10.23
CA THR A 73 29.34 11.55 -10.12
C THR A 73 28.22 12.57 -9.94
N ARG A 74 28.56 13.74 -9.38
CA ARG A 74 27.61 14.85 -9.27
C ARG A 74 27.12 15.25 -10.67
N GLY A 75 25.81 15.43 -10.81
CA GLY A 75 25.14 15.79 -12.06
C GLY A 75 24.71 14.59 -12.92
N ALA A 76 25.20 13.38 -12.62
CA ALA A 76 24.82 12.17 -13.34
C ALA A 76 23.33 11.87 -13.21
N ALA A 77 22.72 11.40 -14.30
CA ALA A 77 21.38 10.81 -14.25
C ALA A 77 21.47 9.37 -13.73
N VAL A 78 20.55 8.97 -12.87
CA VAL A 78 20.53 7.64 -12.27
C VAL A 78 19.11 7.09 -12.22
N LEU A 79 18.94 5.88 -12.73
CA LEU A 79 17.74 5.09 -12.48
C LEU A 79 17.84 4.46 -11.10
N ALA A 80 16.83 4.65 -10.27
CA ALA A 80 16.74 4.01 -8.98
C ALA A 80 15.29 3.71 -8.61
N GLN A 81 15.10 2.68 -7.79
CA GLN A 81 13.81 2.35 -7.22
C GLN A 81 13.65 3.04 -5.86
N VAL A 82 12.50 3.66 -5.64
CA VAL A 82 12.15 4.21 -4.32
C VAL A 82 11.79 3.06 -3.39
N ARG A 83 12.58 2.88 -2.33
CA ARG A 83 12.35 1.88 -1.27
C ARG A 83 11.38 2.38 -0.21
N ALA A 84 11.46 3.66 0.12
CA ALA A 84 10.60 4.32 1.09
C ALA A 84 10.38 5.78 0.67
N ASP A 85 9.15 6.25 0.80
CA ASP A 85 8.82 7.67 0.63
C ASP A 85 9.52 8.55 1.68
N ALA A 86 9.56 9.85 1.44
CA ALA A 86 10.07 10.82 2.40
C ALA A 86 9.22 10.82 3.68
N VAL A 87 9.87 10.88 4.85
CA VAL A 87 9.20 10.90 6.15
C VAL A 87 9.77 12.02 7.01
N GLY A 88 8.91 12.97 7.38
CA GLY A 88 9.27 14.10 8.22
C GLY A 88 10.42 14.91 7.60
N SER A 89 11.58 14.92 8.26
CA SER A 89 12.75 15.64 7.78
C SER A 89 13.65 14.85 6.81
N LYS A 90 13.41 13.55 6.64
CA LYS A 90 14.23 12.67 5.81
C LYS A 90 13.61 12.55 4.42
N GLY A 91 14.43 12.75 3.38
CA GLY A 91 14.04 12.47 2.00
C GLY A 91 13.78 10.97 1.77
N ALA A 92 13.23 10.65 0.60
CA ALA A 92 12.98 9.25 0.20
C ALA A 92 14.28 8.42 0.17
N THR A 93 14.17 7.11 0.37
CA THR A 93 15.32 6.19 0.25
C THR A 93 15.26 5.47 -1.10
N LEU A 94 16.38 5.43 -1.81
CA LEU A 94 16.53 4.83 -3.13
C LEU A 94 17.41 3.58 -3.12
N SER A 95 17.23 2.75 -4.14
CA SER A 95 18.02 1.54 -4.42
C SER A 95 18.34 1.47 -5.91
N ALA A 96 19.62 1.37 -6.26
CA ALA A 96 20.05 1.11 -7.64
C ALA A 96 19.71 -0.33 -8.09
N ASP A 97 19.58 -1.25 -7.13
CA ASP A 97 19.03 -2.58 -7.36
C ASP A 97 17.51 -2.49 -7.53
N ILE A 98 17.08 -2.31 -8.78
CA ILE A 98 15.67 -2.26 -9.16
C ILE A 98 15.11 -3.68 -9.19
N VAL A 99 14.02 -3.88 -8.46
CA VAL A 99 13.30 -5.16 -8.41
C VAL A 99 11.84 -4.92 -8.77
N LEU A 100 11.37 -5.56 -9.85
CA LEU A 100 9.98 -5.50 -10.29
C LEU A 100 9.20 -6.62 -9.58
N PRO A 101 8.26 -6.28 -8.68
CA PRO A 101 7.51 -7.28 -7.94
C PRO A 101 6.41 -7.90 -8.82
N GLY A 102 6.37 -9.23 -8.90
CA GLY A 102 5.26 -10.00 -9.45
C GLY A 102 4.64 -10.94 -8.41
N ARG A 103 3.61 -11.70 -8.76
CA ARG A 103 2.96 -12.62 -7.80
C ARG A 103 3.83 -13.84 -7.56
N LEU A 104 4.42 -14.38 -8.62
CA LEU A 104 5.23 -15.59 -8.60
C LEU A 104 6.71 -15.28 -8.47
N LEU A 105 7.17 -14.21 -9.12
CA LEU A 105 8.55 -13.88 -9.36
C LEU A 105 8.79 -12.40 -9.04
N ALA A 106 9.95 -12.09 -8.45
CA ALA A 106 10.47 -10.74 -8.39
C ALA A 106 11.64 -10.62 -9.36
N TYR A 107 11.48 -9.83 -10.42
CA TYR A 107 12.44 -9.70 -11.51
C TYR A 107 13.50 -8.63 -11.23
N SER A 108 14.74 -8.90 -11.56
CA SER A 108 15.88 -7.97 -11.43
C SER A 108 16.88 -8.19 -12.56
N ARG A 109 17.65 -7.14 -12.87
CA ARG A 109 18.76 -7.20 -13.83
C ARG A 109 20.14 -7.00 -13.18
N LEU A 110 20.19 -6.82 -11.86
CA LEU A 110 21.45 -6.69 -11.13
C LEU A 110 21.93 -8.03 -10.54
N ARG A 111 21.00 -8.96 -10.26
CA ARG A 111 21.29 -10.29 -9.71
C ARG A 111 20.85 -11.37 -10.68
N SER A 112 21.76 -11.92 -11.48
CA SER A 112 21.41 -12.96 -12.45
C SER A 112 21.07 -14.31 -11.80
N GLY A 113 20.23 -15.10 -12.47
CA GLY A 113 19.84 -16.45 -12.07
C GLY A 113 18.61 -16.50 -11.15
N VAL A 114 18.33 -17.69 -10.63
CA VAL A 114 17.16 -17.96 -9.79
C VAL A 114 17.54 -17.90 -8.31
N THR A 115 16.91 -16.99 -7.56
CA THR A 115 17.00 -16.91 -6.10
C THR A 115 15.83 -17.63 -5.45
N LEU A 116 16.12 -18.60 -4.58
CA LEU A 116 15.12 -19.44 -3.91
C LEU A 116 15.08 -19.18 -2.40
N PRO A 117 13.94 -19.36 -1.72
CA PRO A 117 13.84 -19.25 -0.26
C PRO A 117 14.85 -20.13 0.47
N LYS A 118 15.50 -19.64 1.53
CA LYS A 118 16.55 -20.37 2.26
C LYS A 118 16.09 -21.70 2.87
N LYS A 119 14.82 -21.81 3.28
CA LYS A 119 14.25 -23.00 3.94
C LYS A 119 13.41 -23.89 2.99
N LEU A 120 13.69 -23.88 1.69
CA LEU A 120 13.01 -24.73 0.73
C LEU A 120 13.66 -26.12 0.67
N ALA A 121 12.84 -27.18 0.64
CA ALA A 121 13.29 -28.57 0.50
C ALA A 121 13.94 -28.81 -0.88
N GLU A 122 14.94 -29.70 -0.95
CA GLU A 122 15.78 -29.91 -2.14
C GLU A 122 15.00 -30.36 -3.39
N ASP A 123 14.00 -31.22 -3.22
CA ASP A 123 13.10 -31.66 -4.29
C ASP A 123 12.35 -30.48 -4.94
N LYS A 124 11.85 -29.56 -4.11
CA LYS A 124 11.15 -28.36 -4.56
C LYS A 124 12.11 -27.35 -5.19
N ARG A 125 13.36 -27.27 -4.72
CA ARG A 125 14.40 -26.44 -5.33
C ARG A 125 14.70 -26.90 -6.74
N ALA A 126 15.02 -28.18 -6.91
CA ALA A 126 15.35 -28.77 -8.20
C ALA A 126 14.23 -28.52 -9.22
N ARG A 127 12.98 -28.76 -8.84
CA ARG A 127 11.80 -28.54 -9.70
C ARG A 127 11.61 -27.08 -10.14
N LEU A 128 11.93 -26.12 -9.26
CA LEU A 128 11.83 -24.70 -9.62
C LEU A 128 12.95 -24.27 -10.56
N LEU A 129 14.17 -24.76 -10.34
CA LEU A 129 15.32 -24.47 -11.21
C LEU A 129 15.08 -25.04 -12.62
N GLU A 130 14.66 -26.30 -12.70
CA GLU A 130 14.34 -26.98 -13.97
C GLU A 130 13.32 -26.19 -14.81
N LYS A 131 12.31 -25.58 -14.17
CA LYS A 131 11.30 -24.76 -14.85
C LYS A 131 11.78 -23.36 -15.21
N LEU A 132 12.59 -22.71 -14.37
CA LEU A 132 12.88 -21.27 -14.49
C LEU A 132 14.18 -20.99 -15.23
N GLU A 133 15.23 -21.79 -15.04
CA GLU A 133 16.53 -21.55 -15.68
C GLU A 133 16.44 -21.50 -17.21
N PRO A 134 15.69 -22.40 -17.90
CA PRO A 134 15.54 -22.35 -19.34
C PRO A 134 14.81 -21.10 -19.85
N LEU A 135 13.98 -20.48 -18.99
CA LEU A 135 13.20 -19.31 -19.35
C LEU A 135 14.00 -18.00 -19.24
N LEU A 136 15.11 -17.98 -18.50
CA LEU A 136 15.90 -16.75 -18.25
C LEU A 136 16.90 -16.48 -19.37
N ALA A 137 16.96 -15.23 -19.81
CA ALA A 137 18.02 -14.74 -20.69
C ALA A 137 19.27 -14.32 -19.90
N GLU A 138 20.38 -14.11 -20.59
CA GLU A 138 21.64 -13.67 -19.98
C GLU A 138 21.46 -12.35 -19.18
N GLY A 139 21.97 -12.35 -17.95
CA GLY A 139 21.84 -11.21 -17.02
C GLY A 139 20.47 -11.05 -16.38
N GLU A 140 19.48 -11.91 -16.68
CA GLU A 140 18.19 -11.90 -16.00
C GLU A 140 18.25 -12.61 -14.66
N GLY A 141 17.52 -12.02 -13.72
CA GLY A 141 17.39 -12.47 -12.35
C GLY A 141 15.96 -12.58 -11.93
N VAL A 142 15.62 -13.66 -11.22
CA VAL A 142 14.34 -13.77 -10.54
C VAL A 142 14.50 -14.30 -9.13
N ALA A 143 13.75 -13.75 -8.18
CA ALA A 143 13.53 -14.37 -6.88
C ALA A 143 12.14 -15.01 -6.84
N THR A 144 12.06 -16.27 -6.42
CA THR A 144 10.78 -16.98 -6.34
C THR A 144 10.01 -16.61 -5.09
N ARG A 145 8.70 -16.46 -5.24
CA ARG A 145 7.73 -16.25 -4.15
C ARG A 145 7.00 -17.56 -3.84
N ILE A 146 6.25 -17.58 -2.74
CA ILE A 146 5.53 -18.78 -2.28
C ILE A 146 4.64 -19.37 -3.38
N GLY A 147 3.97 -18.52 -4.16
CA GLY A 147 3.09 -18.95 -5.25
C GLY A 147 3.81 -19.67 -6.40
N ALA A 148 5.11 -19.45 -6.60
CA ALA A 148 5.86 -20.11 -7.69
C ALA A 148 5.93 -21.63 -7.53
N LEU A 149 5.84 -22.14 -6.29
CA LEU A 149 5.91 -23.57 -6.00
C LEU A 149 4.78 -24.38 -6.63
N THR A 150 3.61 -23.77 -6.76
CA THR A 150 2.39 -24.39 -7.31
C THR A 150 2.08 -23.92 -8.72
N ALA A 151 2.84 -22.96 -9.26
CA ALA A 151 2.60 -22.40 -10.57
C ALA A 151 2.97 -23.39 -11.69
N SER A 152 2.17 -23.34 -12.75
CA SER A 152 2.48 -23.96 -14.04
C SER A 152 3.58 -23.17 -14.76
N GLU A 153 4.29 -23.83 -15.68
CA GLU A 153 5.33 -23.18 -16.48
C GLU A 153 4.79 -22.02 -17.35
N PRO A 154 3.63 -22.13 -18.01
CA PRO A 154 3.04 -21.00 -18.73
C PRO A 154 2.72 -19.79 -17.86
N GLU A 155 2.33 -19.99 -16.59
CA GLU A 155 2.11 -18.87 -15.66
C GLU A 155 3.40 -18.14 -15.30
N LEU A 156 4.51 -18.89 -15.12
CA LEU A 156 5.82 -18.31 -14.84
C LEU A 156 6.34 -17.53 -16.05
N GLU A 157 6.18 -18.10 -17.25
CA GLU A 157 6.57 -17.46 -18.51
C GLU A 157 5.76 -16.18 -18.77
N ALA A 158 4.44 -16.22 -18.60
CA ALA A 158 3.59 -15.04 -18.77
C ALA A 158 3.97 -13.88 -17.82
N GLU A 159 4.34 -14.20 -16.57
CA GLU A 159 4.80 -13.19 -15.62
C GLU A 159 6.19 -12.64 -16.01
N LEU A 160 7.10 -13.49 -16.49
CA LEU A 160 8.40 -13.06 -17.03
C LEU A 160 8.26 -12.13 -18.23
N VAL A 161 7.37 -12.44 -19.17
CA VAL A 161 7.08 -11.58 -20.34
C VAL A 161 6.59 -10.21 -19.88
N SER A 162 5.71 -10.16 -18.90
CA SER A 162 5.20 -8.91 -18.32
C SER A 162 6.31 -8.09 -17.67
N HIS A 163 7.21 -8.73 -16.91
CA HIS A 163 8.37 -8.07 -16.29
C HIS A 163 9.36 -7.53 -17.33
N ARG A 164 9.62 -8.28 -18.40
CA ARG A 164 10.50 -7.83 -19.50
C ARG A 164 9.92 -6.62 -20.23
N ALA A 165 8.61 -6.60 -20.46
CA ALA A 165 7.94 -5.44 -21.05
C ALA A 165 8.05 -4.21 -20.14
N ALA A 166 7.81 -4.37 -18.83
CA ALA A 166 7.98 -3.29 -17.85
C ALA A 166 9.44 -2.79 -17.80
N TRP A 167 10.42 -3.70 -17.82
CA TRP A 167 11.84 -3.34 -17.84
C TRP A 167 12.22 -2.58 -19.12
N SER A 168 11.73 -3.02 -20.28
CA SER A 168 11.94 -2.32 -21.55
C SER A 168 11.39 -0.88 -21.50
N ALA A 169 10.18 -0.69 -20.94
CA ALA A 169 9.60 0.63 -20.74
C ALA A 169 10.44 1.51 -19.79
N ILE A 170 10.96 0.95 -18.70
CA ILE A 170 11.89 1.65 -17.78
C ILE A 170 13.15 2.11 -18.51
N GLN A 171 13.74 1.23 -19.33
CA GLN A 171 14.95 1.55 -20.10
C GLN A 171 14.68 2.64 -21.14
N ALA A 172 13.54 2.60 -21.82
CA ALA A 172 13.14 3.65 -22.75
C ALA A 172 12.96 5.00 -22.04
N ALA A 173 12.34 5.01 -20.86
CA ALA A 173 12.18 6.22 -20.04
C ALA A 173 13.52 6.80 -19.55
N ALA A 174 14.57 5.99 -19.46
CA ALA A 174 15.91 6.44 -19.07
C ALA A 174 16.56 7.42 -20.06
N ALA A 175 16.08 7.46 -21.31
CA ALA A 175 16.49 8.45 -22.30
C ALA A 175 15.86 9.84 -22.08
N GLY A 176 14.89 9.96 -21.17
CA GLY A 176 14.26 11.23 -20.80
C GLY A 176 15.15 12.12 -19.94
N ALA A 177 14.64 13.30 -19.59
CA ALA A 177 15.32 14.22 -18.68
C ALA A 177 14.90 13.97 -17.22
N PRO A 178 15.83 13.84 -16.26
CA PRO A 178 15.48 13.79 -14.84
C PRO A 178 15.01 15.19 -14.35
N PRO A 179 14.08 15.25 -13.38
CA PRO A 179 13.43 14.11 -12.71
C PRO A 179 12.25 13.53 -13.51
N LEU A 180 12.11 12.20 -13.53
CA LEU A 180 11.03 11.49 -14.21
C LEU A 180 10.65 10.22 -13.43
N VAL A 181 9.35 9.92 -13.35
CA VAL A 181 8.87 8.60 -12.90
C VAL A 181 8.81 7.67 -14.11
N ALA A 182 9.77 6.74 -14.19
CA ALA A 182 9.91 5.82 -15.32
C ALA A 182 8.88 4.67 -15.28
N TRP A 183 8.51 4.21 -14.08
CA TRP A 183 7.54 3.13 -13.90
C TRP A 183 6.95 3.13 -12.50
N ARG A 184 5.70 2.67 -12.36
CA ARG A 184 5.03 2.46 -11.07
C ARG A 184 4.41 1.06 -10.99
N PRO A 185 4.41 0.43 -9.79
CA PRO A 185 3.59 -0.74 -9.55
C PRO A 185 2.10 -0.40 -9.74
N ASP A 186 1.39 -1.24 -10.48
CA ASP A 186 -0.06 -1.11 -10.63
C ASP A 186 -0.77 -1.82 -9.46
N PRO A 187 -1.51 -1.09 -8.60
CA PRO A 187 -2.19 -1.68 -7.46
C PRO A 187 -3.33 -2.62 -7.86
N VAL A 188 -4.00 -2.41 -8.99
CA VAL A 188 -5.10 -3.26 -9.46
C VAL A 188 -4.54 -4.58 -9.99
N ALA A 189 -3.55 -4.52 -10.88
CA ALA A 189 -2.88 -5.72 -11.38
C ALA A 189 -2.27 -6.54 -10.22
N ARG A 190 -1.67 -5.85 -9.24
CA ARG A 190 -1.15 -6.47 -8.01
C ARG A 190 -2.24 -7.21 -7.22
N LEU A 191 -3.38 -6.58 -6.96
CA LEU A 191 -4.49 -7.19 -6.22
C LEU A 191 -5.09 -8.39 -6.97
N LEU A 192 -5.26 -8.28 -8.29
CA LEU A 192 -5.71 -9.40 -9.14
C LEU A 192 -4.75 -10.58 -9.05
N ALA A 193 -3.44 -10.29 -9.05
CA ALA A 193 -2.44 -11.33 -8.94
C ALA A 193 -2.44 -11.96 -7.53
N ASP A 194 -2.47 -11.17 -6.46
CA ASP A 194 -2.53 -11.70 -5.09
C ASP A 194 -3.82 -12.48 -4.80
N HIS A 195 -4.90 -12.19 -5.53
CA HIS A 195 -6.22 -12.77 -5.34
C HIS A 195 -6.80 -13.31 -6.65
N PRO A 196 -6.26 -14.45 -7.14
CA PRO A 196 -6.80 -15.11 -8.32
C PRO A 196 -8.26 -15.51 -8.07
N GLY A 197 -9.10 -15.40 -9.10
CA GLY A 197 -10.55 -15.60 -8.96
C GLY A 197 -11.32 -14.37 -8.46
N THR A 198 -10.70 -13.18 -8.49
CA THR A 198 -11.44 -11.92 -8.39
C THR A 198 -12.51 -11.89 -9.49
N HIS A 199 -13.76 -11.66 -9.09
CA HIS A 199 -14.92 -11.76 -9.96
C HIS A 199 -15.05 -10.55 -10.88
N ARG A 200 -14.86 -9.35 -10.33
CA ARG A 200 -14.96 -8.07 -11.07
C ARG A 200 -14.23 -6.93 -10.38
N ILE A 201 -14.07 -5.84 -11.12
CA ILE A 201 -13.57 -4.55 -10.69
C ILE A 201 -14.70 -3.52 -10.87
N LEU A 202 -15.27 -3.00 -9.79
CA LEU A 202 -16.28 -1.94 -9.83
C LEU A 202 -15.61 -0.57 -9.79
N VAL A 203 -15.91 0.30 -10.74
CA VAL A 203 -15.29 1.63 -10.87
C VAL A 203 -16.36 2.72 -10.80
N ASP A 204 -16.18 3.74 -9.94
CA ASP A 204 -17.19 4.79 -9.69
C ASP A 204 -17.03 6.08 -10.53
N ASP A 205 -16.09 6.06 -11.48
CA ASP A 205 -15.76 7.18 -12.35
C ASP A 205 -15.65 6.75 -13.82
N ALA A 206 -16.17 7.58 -14.71
CA ALA A 206 -16.28 7.26 -16.14
C ALA A 206 -14.92 7.27 -16.86
N ALA A 207 -14.02 8.19 -16.51
CA ALA A 207 -12.68 8.27 -17.11
C ALA A 207 -11.83 7.10 -16.61
N ALA A 208 -11.88 6.84 -15.30
CA ALA A 208 -11.27 5.67 -14.68
C ALA A 208 -11.75 4.36 -15.32
N PHE A 209 -13.06 4.26 -15.55
CA PHE A 209 -13.67 3.09 -16.16
C PHE A 209 -13.11 2.85 -17.57
N ALA A 210 -13.06 3.87 -18.42
CA ALA A 210 -12.52 3.74 -19.78
C ALA A 210 -11.07 3.26 -19.78
N GLU A 211 -10.22 3.83 -18.93
CA GLU A 211 -8.82 3.44 -18.78
C GLU A 211 -8.67 1.99 -18.31
N LEU A 212 -9.35 1.63 -17.21
CA LEU A 212 -9.27 0.30 -16.61
C LEU A 212 -9.88 -0.77 -17.53
N ARG A 213 -10.99 -0.47 -18.22
CA ARG A 213 -11.61 -1.38 -19.19
C ARG A 213 -10.67 -1.68 -20.36
N GLY A 214 -9.88 -0.71 -20.81
CA GLY A 214 -8.85 -0.93 -21.83
C GLY A 214 -7.73 -1.89 -21.38
N ARG A 215 -7.43 -1.91 -20.07
CA ARG A 215 -6.33 -2.70 -19.49
C ARG A 215 -6.77 -4.09 -19.03
N PHE A 216 -7.94 -4.20 -18.42
CA PHE A 216 -8.43 -5.42 -17.75
C PHE A 216 -9.68 -6.02 -18.42
N GLY A 217 -10.16 -5.40 -19.51
CA GLY A 217 -11.21 -5.94 -20.34
C GLY A 217 -12.52 -6.19 -19.59
N ALA A 218 -13.10 -7.37 -19.79
CA ALA A 218 -14.44 -7.72 -19.31
C ALA A 218 -14.61 -7.66 -17.79
N LEU A 219 -13.51 -7.76 -17.01
CA LEU A 219 -13.52 -7.72 -15.55
C LEU A 219 -14.00 -6.37 -14.98
N VAL A 220 -13.93 -5.29 -15.74
CA VAL A 220 -14.19 -3.93 -15.24
C VAL A 220 -15.63 -3.51 -15.50
N GLU A 221 -16.40 -3.23 -14.46
CA GLU A 221 -17.79 -2.77 -14.55
C GLU A 221 -17.91 -1.32 -14.05
N HIS A 222 -18.68 -0.49 -14.76
CA HIS A 222 -18.93 0.88 -14.36
C HIS A 222 -20.06 0.92 -13.32
N HIS A 223 -19.76 1.45 -12.13
CA HIS A 223 -20.72 1.66 -11.07
C HIS A 223 -21.24 3.10 -11.09
N GLN A 224 -22.50 3.27 -11.51
CA GLN A 224 -23.11 4.59 -11.71
C GLN A 224 -23.99 5.06 -10.54
N ALA A 225 -24.30 4.18 -9.59
CA ALA A 225 -25.27 4.47 -8.53
C ALA A 225 -24.74 5.42 -7.43
N GLY A 226 -23.46 5.77 -7.46
CA GLY A 226 -22.84 6.69 -6.50
C GLY A 226 -21.39 6.31 -6.16
N PRO A 227 -20.83 6.86 -5.08
CA PRO A 227 -19.50 6.50 -4.60
C PRO A 227 -19.48 5.02 -4.15
N VAL A 228 -18.68 4.20 -4.84
CA VAL A 228 -18.70 2.74 -4.62
C VAL A 228 -18.24 2.34 -3.22
N PHE A 229 -17.35 3.11 -2.60
CA PHE A 229 -16.87 2.85 -1.24
C PHE A 229 -17.95 3.07 -0.18
N ALA A 230 -18.72 4.17 -0.29
CA ALA A 230 -19.79 4.48 0.64
C ALA A 230 -20.92 3.43 0.56
N LEU A 231 -21.33 3.09 -0.68
CA LEU A 231 -22.41 2.12 -0.91
C LEU A 231 -22.04 0.67 -0.54
N SER A 232 -20.75 0.37 -0.41
CA SER A 232 -20.24 -0.96 -0.07
C SER A 232 -19.75 -1.08 1.39
N GLY A 233 -19.96 -0.06 2.23
CA GLY A 233 -19.49 -0.04 3.63
C GLY A 233 -17.97 0.02 3.80
N VAL A 234 -17.24 0.39 2.74
CA VAL A 234 -15.77 0.48 2.78
C VAL A 234 -15.32 1.73 3.51
N GLU A 235 -16.03 2.86 3.39
CA GLU A 235 -15.67 4.08 4.14
C GLU A 235 -15.71 3.83 5.66
N ASP A 236 -16.80 3.22 6.16
CA ASP A 236 -16.94 2.88 7.58
C ASP A 236 -15.83 1.92 8.04
N ALA A 237 -15.49 0.93 7.21
CA ALA A 237 -14.42 -0.02 7.52
C ALA A 237 -13.03 0.66 7.54
N LEU A 238 -12.78 1.64 6.67
CA LEU A 238 -11.55 2.42 6.68
C LEU A 238 -11.46 3.31 7.91
N GLN A 239 -12.57 3.97 8.29
CA GLN A 239 -12.63 4.77 9.50
C GLN A 239 -12.37 3.90 10.74
N ALA A 240 -13.02 2.74 10.86
CA ALA A 240 -12.76 1.80 11.94
C ALA A 240 -11.32 1.25 11.94
N ALA A 241 -10.70 1.11 10.77
CA ALA A 241 -9.31 0.68 10.65
C ALA A 241 -8.30 1.77 11.03
N ALA A 242 -8.71 3.03 11.05
CA ALA A 242 -7.89 4.15 11.52
C ALA A 242 -7.83 4.22 13.06
N GLU A 243 -8.70 3.52 13.79
CA GLU A 243 -8.68 3.53 15.26
C GLU A 243 -7.53 2.67 15.84
N PRO A 244 -6.85 3.08 16.91
CA PRO A 244 -5.78 2.30 17.55
C PRO A 244 -6.28 0.97 18.12
N GLU A 245 -7.54 0.91 18.55
CA GLU A 245 -8.14 -0.26 19.17
C GLU A 245 -9.18 -0.94 18.27
N VAL A 246 -9.25 -2.26 18.34
CA VAL A 246 -10.25 -3.07 17.64
C VAL A 246 -11.02 -3.90 18.65
N ARG A 247 -12.33 -3.72 18.70
CA ARG A 247 -13.22 -4.51 19.58
C ARG A 247 -13.31 -5.96 19.11
N LEU A 248 -13.23 -6.87 20.07
CA LEU A 248 -13.46 -8.30 19.87
C LEU A 248 -14.95 -8.63 20.07
N PRO A 249 -15.52 -9.59 19.33
CA PRO A 249 -16.89 -10.07 19.56
C PRO A 249 -17.17 -10.50 21.01
N CYS A 250 -16.17 -11.02 21.73
CA CYS A 250 -16.29 -11.42 23.13
C CYS A 250 -16.31 -10.24 24.13
N GLY A 251 -16.30 -8.99 23.65
CA GLY A 251 -16.26 -7.78 24.50
C GLY A 251 -14.85 -7.33 24.90
N GLY A 252 -13.82 -8.12 24.58
CA GLY A 252 -12.41 -7.74 24.70
C GLY A 252 -11.95 -6.75 23.63
N ARG A 253 -10.64 -6.50 23.55
CA ARG A 253 -10.04 -5.64 22.52
C ARG A 253 -8.65 -6.08 22.10
N VAL A 254 -8.23 -5.60 20.94
CA VAL A 254 -6.85 -5.64 20.46
C VAL A 254 -6.39 -4.21 20.25
N ALA A 255 -5.39 -3.76 21.01
CA ALA A 255 -4.76 -2.46 20.82
C ALA A 255 -3.52 -2.62 19.92
N ILE A 256 -3.36 -1.73 18.93
CA ILE A 256 -2.25 -1.75 17.98
C ILE A 256 -1.51 -0.43 18.09
N GLU A 257 -0.26 -0.49 18.57
CA GLU A 257 0.56 0.68 18.89
C GLU A 257 1.87 0.70 18.08
N PRO A 258 1.94 1.50 17.01
CA PRO A 258 3.16 1.73 16.27
C PRO A 258 4.13 2.58 17.09
N THR A 259 5.36 2.12 17.25
CA THR A 259 6.45 2.89 17.86
C THR A 259 7.48 3.29 16.78
N ALA A 260 8.57 3.92 17.19
CA ALA A 260 9.65 4.28 16.27
C ALA A 260 10.39 3.05 15.67
N ALA A 261 10.36 1.90 16.35
CA ALA A 261 11.17 0.72 15.97
C ALA A 261 10.33 -0.53 15.63
N LEU A 262 9.19 -0.71 16.31
CA LEU A 262 8.33 -1.88 16.18
C LEU A 262 6.86 -1.54 16.45
N ILE A 263 5.95 -2.46 16.13
CA ILE A 263 4.52 -2.35 16.44
C ILE A 263 4.20 -3.28 17.62
N ALA A 264 3.74 -2.72 18.72
CA ALA A 264 3.24 -3.48 19.86
C ALA A 264 1.75 -3.80 19.66
N ILE A 265 1.34 -5.01 19.99
CA ILE A 265 -0.06 -5.45 19.93
C ILE A 265 -0.43 -6.02 21.30
N ASP A 266 -1.40 -5.42 21.96
CA ASP A 266 -1.92 -5.86 23.26
C ASP A 266 -3.31 -6.46 23.11
N VAL A 267 -3.58 -7.57 23.80
CA VAL A 267 -4.87 -8.26 23.78
C VAL A 267 -5.46 -8.28 25.18
N ASP A 268 -6.71 -7.80 25.28
CA ASP A 268 -7.49 -7.78 26.51
C ASP A 268 -8.75 -8.63 26.32
N SER A 269 -9.06 -9.47 27.31
CA SER A 269 -10.20 -10.39 27.24
C SER A 269 -11.54 -9.73 27.54
N GLY A 270 -11.54 -8.56 28.16
CA GLY A 270 -12.73 -7.94 28.75
C GLY A 270 -13.43 -8.95 29.68
N PRO A 271 -14.75 -9.16 29.53
CA PRO A 271 -15.50 -10.10 30.36
C PRO A 271 -15.29 -11.58 29.99
N ALA A 272 -14.62 -11.89 28.88
CA ALA A 272 -14.48 -13.24 28.37
C ALA A 272 -13.27 -13.99 28.95
N THR A 273 -13.16 -15.28 28.65
CA THR A 273 -11.99 -16.07 29.03
C THR A 273 -10.76 -15.74 28.17
N ALA A 274 -9.55 -15.94 28.72
CA ALA A 274 -8.30 -15.74 27.98
C ALA A 274 -8.24 -16.58 26.69
N ALA A 275 -8.71 -17.83 26.74
CA ALA A 275 -8.69 -18.73 25.58
C ALA A 275 -9.59 -18.20 24.45
N GLU A 276 -10.82 -17.79 24.77
CA GLU A 276 -11.77 -17.26 23.80
C GLU A 276 -11.25 -15.95 23.18
N ALA A 277 -10.80 -15.01 24.02
CA ALA A 277 -10.27 -13.73 23.57
C ALA A 277 -9.04 -13.91 22.67
N ASN A 278 -8.09 -14.76 23.06
CA ASN A 278 -6.89 -15.00 22.27
C ASN A 278 -7.21 -15.64 20.91
N THR A 279 -8.16 -16.58 20.83
CA THR A 279 -8.61 -17.15 19.55
C THR A 279 -9.21 -16.09 18.63
N GLN A 280 -10.05 -15.20 19.15
CA GLN A 280 -10.62 -14.10 18.35
C GLN A 280 -9.57 -13.08 17.95
N ALA A 281 -8.63 -12.77 18.86
CA ALA A 281 -7.52 -11.84 18.62
C ALA A 281 -6.60 -12.33 17.49
N VAL A 282 -6.29 -13.63 17.40
CA VAL A 282 -5.48 -14.18 16.30
C VAL A 282 -6.06 -13.83 14.93
N ALA A 283 -7.38 -14.03 14.75
CA ALA A 283 -8.06 -13.72 13.50
C ALA A 283 -8.09 -12.19 13.22
N VAL A 284 -8.32 -11.39 14.26
CA VAL A 284 -8.35 -9.92 14.15
C VAL A 284 -6.97 -9.36 13.80
N ILE A 285 -5.91 -9.83 14.47
CA ILE A 285 -4.52 -9.42 14.20
C ILE A 285 -4.16 -9.70 12.75
N ALA A 286 -4.35 -10.94 12.28
CA ALA A 286 -4.04 -11.31 10.89
C ALA A 286 -4.80 -10.45 9.87
N ARG A 287 -6.07 -10.12 10.15
CA ARG A 287 -6.87 -9.23 9.31
C ARG A 287 -6.34 -7.79 9.33
N GLN A 288 -6.04 -7.24 10.51
CA GLN A 288 -5.60 -5.85 10.66
C GLN A 288 -4.21 -5.60 10.08
N LEU A 289 -3.29 -6.58 10.16
CA LEU A 289 -1.99 -6.51 9.49
C LEU A 289 -2.15 -6.23 8.00
N ARG A 290 -3.10 -6.91 7.34
CA ARG A 290 -3.40 -6.74 5.92
C ARG A 290 -4.16 -5.45 5.64
N LEU A 291 -5.26 -5.23 6.35
CA LEU A 291 -6.14 -4.09 6.15
C LEU A 291 -5.41 -2.75 6.31
N ARG A 292 -4.59 -2.64 7.36
CA ARG A 292 -3.82 -1.42 7.65
C ARG A 292 -2.46 -1.39 6.96
N ASN A 293 -2.11 -2.43 6.19
CA ASN A 293 -0.79 -2.65 5.60
C ASN A 293 0.35 -2.41 6.61
N LEU A 294 0.26 -3.03 7.79
CA LEU A 294 1.29 -2.92 8.83
C LEU A 294 2.50 -3.78 8.45
N SER A 295 3.70 -3.26 8.66
CA SER A 295 4.94 -3.93 8.27
C SER A 295 6.05 -3.64 9.28
N GLY A 296 7.10 -4.45 9.23
CA GLY A 296 8.25 -4.34 10.12
C GLY A 296 8.24 -5.41 11.20
N GLN A 297 8.71 -5.05 12.39
CA GLN A 297 8.81 -5.93 13.55
C GLN A 297 7.60 -5.74 14.46
N PHE A 298 7.12 -6.83 15.05
CA PHE A 298 5.97 -6.82 15.95
C PHE A 298 6.26 -7.62 17.22
N ALA A 299 5.70 -7.16 18.32
CA ALA A 299 5.58 -7.91 19.56
C ALA A 299 4.11 -8.01 19.95
N VAL A 300 3.61 -9.23 20.12
CA VAL A 300 2.20 -9.48 20.46
C VAL A 300 2.11 -10.03 21.87
N ASP A 301 1.42 -9.29 22.74
CA ASP A 301 1.08 -9.68 24.11
C ASP A 301 -0.33 -10.27 24.14
N PHE A 302 -0.42 -11.58 24.39
CA PHE A 302 -1.71 -12.26 24.51
C PHE A 302 -2.12 -12.34 25.98
N VAL A 303 -3.43 -12.45 26.23
CA VAL A 303 -3.95 -12.62 27.58
C VAL A 303 -3.32 -13.85 28.22
N SER A 304 -2.74 -13.64 29.41
CA SER A 304 -2.08 -14.69 30.17
C SER A 304 -3.05 -15.80 30.57
N GLY A 305 -2.76 -17.03 30.15
CA GLY A 305 -3.54 -18.21 30.53
C GLY A 305 -3.02 -19.47 29.85
N GLY A 306 -2.47 -20.42 30.61
CA GLY A 306 -2.13 -21.76 30.10
C GLY A 306 -0.65 -22.06 29.81
N GLY A 307 0.28 -21.23 30.30
CA GLY A 307 1.72 -21.49 30.28
C GLY A 307 2.33 -21.67 28.88
N LYS A 308 3.53 -22.28 28.80
CA LYS A 308 4.28 -22.43 27.53
C LYS A 308 3.50 -23.21 26.46
N GLY A 309 2.70 -24.20 26.85
CA GLY A 309 1.91 -25.01 25.91
C GLY A 309 0.82 -24.21 25.19
N ALA A 310 0.12 -23.31 25.90
CA ALA A 310 -0.87 -22.43 25.30
C ALA A 310 -0.22 -21.45 24.32
N LEU A 311 0.94 -20.89 24.69
CA LEU A 311 1.67 -19.96 23.83
C LEU A 311 2.12 -20.60 22.51
N LEU A 312 2.58 -21.85 22.53
CA LEU A 312 2.90 -22.60 21.30
C LEU A 312 1.67 -22.84 20.42
N LYS A 313 0.50 -23.11 21.01
CA LYS A 313 -0.77 -23.23 20.26
C LYS A 313 -1.15 -21.91 19.60
N LEU A 314 -1.04 -20.79 20.32
CA LEU A 314 -1.30 -19.45 19.77
C LEU A 314 -0.34 -19.11 18.64
N MET A 315 0.95 -19.44 18.80
CA MET A 315 1.95 -19.24 17.77
C MET A 315 1.63 -20.05 16.50
N SER A 316 1.14 -21.29 16.65
CA SER A 316 0.66 -22.11 15.52
C SER A 316 -0.58 -21.51 14.86
N ALA A 317 -1.55 -21.05 15.66
CA ALA A 317 -2.76 -20.42 15.16
C ALA A 317 -2.45 -19.11 14.39
N LEU A 318 -1.54 -18.27 14.90
CA LEU A 318 -1.06 -17.09 14.18
C LEU A 318 -0.39 -17.46 12.85
N LYS A 319 0.50 -18.47 12.85
CA LYS A 319 1.14 -18.94 11.61
C LYS A 319 0.12 -19.36 10.56
N GLN A 320 -0.95 -20.05 10.97
CA GLN A 320 -2.04 -20.43 10.08
C GLN A 320 -2.84 -19.22 9.60
N ALA A 321 -3.17 -18.28 10.50
CA ALA A 321 -3.97 -17.10 10.18
C ALA A 321 -3.27 -16.17 9.19
N VAL A 322 -1.95 -16.02 9.28
CA VAL A 322 -1.15 -15.19 8.35
C VAL A 322 -0.70 -15.93 7.10
N ALA A 323 -0.95 -17.25 6.98
CA ALA A 323 -0.50 -18.03 5.83
C ALA A 323 -1.14 -17.59 4.50
N ALA A 324 -2.34 -17.00 4.56
CA ALA A 324 -3.04 -16.46 3.41
C ALA A 324 -2.70 -14.98 3.12
N ASP A 325 -1.78 -14.37 3.87
CA ASP A 325 -1.27 -13.03 3.57
C ASP A 325 -0.38 -13.10 2.32
N PRO A 326 -0.68 -12.32 1.26
CA PRO A 326 0.21 -12.26 0.09
C PRO A 326 1.58 -11.63 0.42
N VAL A 327 1.73 -10.97 1.56
CA VAL A 327 2.99 -10.42 2.05
C VAL A 327 3.67 -11.40 3.00
N ALA A 328 4.95 -11.65 2.76
CA ALA A 328 5.73 -12.57 3.58
C ALA A 328 5.70 -12.14 5.06
N THR A 329 5.06 -12.99 5.86
CA THR A 329 4.87 -12.79 7.29
C THR A 329 5.45 -13.98 8.04
N HIS A 330 6.36 -13.72 8.97
CA HIS A 330 7.08 -14.73 9.72
C HIS A 330 6.80 -14.58 11.21
N VAL A 331 6.09 -15.56 11.78
CA VAL A 331 5.99 -15.71 13.23
C VAL A 331 7.24 -16.45 13.71
N ILE A 332 8.10 -15.73 14.43
CA ILE A 332 9.48 -16.14 14.72
C ILE A 332 9.51 -17.08 15.93
N GLY A 333 9.03 -16.61 17.08
CA GLY A 333 9.19 -17.29 18.34
C GLY A 333 8.53 -16.54 19.49
N THR A 334 8.93 -16.92 20.70
CA THR A 334 8.41 -16.33 21.94
C THR A 334 9.55 -15.75 22.76
N THR A 335 9.34 -14.57 23.33
CA THR A 335 10.30 -13.96 24.25
C THR A 335 10.28 -14.64 25.62
N ALA A 336 11.29 -14.35 26.46
CA ALA A 336 11.29 -14.80 27.85
C ALA A 336 10.14 -14.20 28.68
N LEU A 337 9.58 -13.06 28.24
CA LEU A 337 8.44 -12.38 28.86
C LEU A 337 7.08 -12.93 28.40
N GLY A 338 7.06 -13.89 27.47
CA GLY A 338 5.82 -14.50 26.97
C GLY A 338 5.19 -13.81 25.76
N LEU A 339 5.86 -12.81 25.16
CA LEU A 339 5.40 -12.15 23.94
C LEU A 339 5.69 -13.02 22.71
N ILE A 340 4.85 -12.92 21.68
CA ILE A 340 5.11 -13.52 20.37
C ILE A 340 5.76 -12.50 19.44
N GLU A 341 6.92 -12.85 18.90
CA GLU A 341 7.65 -12.03 17.93
C GLU A 341 7.26 -12.42 16.51
N MET A 342 7.02 -11.41 15.67
CA MET A 342 6.79 -11.63 14.25
C MET A 342 7.37 -10.50 13.40
N THR A 343 7.55 -10.79 12.11
CA THR A 343 7.96 -9.80 11.11
C THR A 343 7.04 -9.91 9.90
N ARG A 344 6.78 -8.77 9.25
CA ARG A 344 6.05 -8.70 7.98
C ARG A 344 6.79 -7.77 7.04
N GLU A 345 7.02 -8.22 5.81
CA GLU A 345 7.73 -7.41 4.82
C GLU A 345 7.01 -6.09 4.53
N ARG A 346 7.77 -5.04 4.19
CA ARG A 346 7.22 -3.74 3.82
C ARG A 346 6.87 -3.73 2.34
N ARG A 347 5.59 -3.54 2.03
CA ARG A 347 5.07 -3.48 0.65
C ARG A 347 4.75 -2.05 0.18
N GLY A 348 4.67 -1.11 1.10
CA GLY A 348 4.29 0.28 0.86
C GLY A 348 4.01 0.98 2.19
N PRO A 349 3.45 2.20 2.14
CA PRO A 349 3.00 2.89 3.34
C PRO A 349 1.79 2.19 3.98
N SER A 350 1.68 2.28 5.30
CA SER A 350 0.52 1.81 6.07
C SER A 350 -0.68 2.75 5.90
N LEU A 351 -1.88 2.28 6.25
CA LEU A 351 -3.09 3.13 6.22
C LEU A 351 -2.93 4.38 7.10
N ALA A 352 -2.27 4.24 8.24
CA ALA A 352 -1.98 5.35 9.15
C ALA A 352 -1.01 6.35 8.52
N GLU A 353 0.05 5.88 7.85
CA GLU A 353 1.00 6.75 7.13
C GLU A 353 0.35 7.47 5.94
N LEU A 354 -0.66 6.86 5.31
CA LEU A 354 -1.41 7.44 4.19
C LEU A 354 -2.47 8.46 4.64
N SER A 355 -3.17 8.15 5.72
CA SER A 355 -4.39 8.88 6.11
C SER A 355 -4.14 9.82 7.28
N GLY A 356 -3.20 9.49 8.16
CA GLY A 356 -3.09 10.09 9.47
C GLY A 356 -1.73 10.68 9.83
N GLU A 357 -1.72 11.37 10.95
CA GLU A 357 -0.54 11.73 11.72
C GLU A 357 -0.11 10.52 12.56
N ARG A 358 1.01 10.64 13.30
CA ARG A 358 1.55 9.54 14.13
C ARG A 358 0.56 9.03 15.20
N ASP A 359 -0.46 9.81 15.52
CA ASP A 359 -1.45 9.51 16.57
C ASP A 359 -2.82 9.10 16.00
N TRP A 360 -2.86 8.46 14.83
CA TRP A 360 -4.08 7.94 14.19
C TRP A 360 -5.12 8.99 13.75
N ARG A 361 -4.87 10.28 13.98
CA ARG A 361 -5.71 11.39 13.52
C ARG A 361 -5.53 11.63 12.03
N ALA A 362 -6.61 11.88 11.30
CA ALA A 362 -6.51 12.21 9.88
C ALA A 362 -5.64 13.46 9.65
N SER A 363 -4.70 13.36 8.73
CA SER A 363 -3.85 14.49 8.33
C SER A 363 -4.68 15.52 7.56
N ALA A 364 -4.30 16.80 7.65
CA ALA A 364 -4.93 17.86 6.85
C ALA A 364 -4.89 17.54 5.34
N GLU A 365 -3.83 16.85 4.91
CA GLU A 365 -3.63 16.41 3.52
C GLU A 365 -4.67 15.35 3.10
N ALA A 366 -4.92 14.33 3.92
CA ALA A 366 -5.94 13.32 3.65
C ALA A 366 -7.36 13.91 3.72
N LEU A 367 -7.62 14.79 4.70
CA LEU A 367 -8.90 15.49 4.82
C LEU A 367 -9.17 16.43 3.64
N ALA A 368 -8.13 17.05 3.05
CA ALA A 368 -8.29 17.90 1.88
C ALA A 368 -8.83 17.11 0.68
N LEU A 369 -8.22 15.95 0.41
CA LEU A 369 -8.67 15.04 -0.65
C LEU A 369 -10.09 14.50 -0.38
N ALA A 370 -10.39 14.20 0.89
CA ALA A 370 -11.74 13.80 1.30
C ALA A 370 -12.77 14.93 1.08
N ALA A 371 -12.43 16.18 1.39
CA ALA A 371 -13.29 17.34 1.17
C ALA A 371 -13.59 17.57 -0.32
N LEU A 372 -12.59 17.41 -1.19
CA LEU A 372 -12.78 17.50 -2.65
C LEU A 372 -13.72 16.40 -3.17
N ARG A 373 -13.58 15.16 -2.67
CA ARG A 373 -14.51 14.07 -2.98
C ARG A 373 -15.93 14.37 -2.50
N LEU A 374 -16.06 14.90 -1.29
CA LEU A 374 -17.35 15.28 -0.72
C LEU A 374 -18.03 16.36 -1.56
N ALA A 375 -17.29 17.37 -2.01
CA ALA A 375 -17.80 18.41 -2.92
C ALA A 375 -18.32 17.82 -4.24
N LEU A 376 -17.59 16.88 -4.84
CA LEU A 376 -18.03 16.20 -6.06
C LEU A 376 -19.26 15.31 -5.83
N ALA A 377 -19.34 14.64 -4.69
CA ALA A 377 -20.50 13.84 -4.32
C ALA A 377 -21.75 14.72 -4.15
N GLU A 378 -21.62 15.86 -3.47
CA GLU A 378 -22.73 16.81 -3.28
C GLU A 378 -23.21 17.39 -4.61
N ALA A 379 -22.29 17.74 -5.51
CA ALA A 379 -22.61 18.25 -6.84
C ALA A 379 -23.39 17.25 -7.71
N ARG A 380 -23.23 15.93 -7.50
CA ARG A 380 -24.03 14.90 -8.20
C ARG A 380 -25.50 14.95 -7.79
N HIS A 381 -25.78 15.25 -6.52
CA HIS A 381 -27.14 15.40 -6.02
C HIS A 381 -27.75 16.76 -6.41
N ARG A 382 -26.91 17.77 -6.68
CA ARG A 382 -27.34 19.15 -6.97
C ARG A 382 -26.57 19.75 -8.15
N PRO A 383 -26.84 19.29 -9.39
CA PRO A 383 -26.10 19.75 -10.55
C PRO A 383 -26.32 21.25 -10.78
N GLY A 384 -25.24 21.96 -11.07
CA GLY A 384 -25.31 23.35 -11.53
C GLY A 384 -25.26 24.43 -10.43
N ARG A 385 -25.14 24.08 -9.15
CA ARG A 385 -24.98 25.04 -8.03
C ARG A 385 -23.52 25.32 -7.73
N ALA A 386 -23.20 26.57 -7.35
CA ALA A 386 -21.88 26.91 -6.85
C ALA A 386 -21.75 26.39 -5.41
N LEU A 387 -20.61 25.78 -5.10
CA LEU A 387 -20.34 25.22 -3.78
C LEU A 387 -19.27 26.05 -3.08
N THR A 388 -19.50 26.31 -1.80
CA THR A 388 -18.51 26.85 -0.87
C THR A 388 -18.12 25.77 0.12
N LEU A 389 -16.85 25.37 0.10
CA LEU A 389 -16.24 24.57 1.16
C LEU A 389 -15.85 25.47 2.31
N THR A 390 -16.41 25.22 3.49
CA THR A 390 -16.01 25.89 4.72
C THR A 390 -15.15 24.96 5.56
N VAL A 391 -13.90 25.34 5.79
CA VAL A 391 -12.85 24.48 6.35
C VAL A 391 -12.01 25.20 7.41
N ALA A 392 -11.26 24.42 8.20
CA ALA A 392 -10.26 24.95 9.12
C ALA A 392 -9.02 25.52 8.35
N PRO A 393 -8.23 26.44 8.95
CA PRO A 393 -7.10 27.09 8.26
C PRO A 393 -6.00 26.13 7.77
N ASP A 394 -5.70 25.09 8.53
CA ASP A 394 -4.70 24.08 8.16
C ASP A 394 -5.16 23.23 6.96
N LEU A 395 -6.45 22.91 6.90
CA LEU A 395 -7.09 22.22 5.80
C LEU A 395 -7.13 23.09 4.53
N ALA A 396 -7.44 24.38 4.65
CA ALA A 396 -7.35 25.34 3.54
C ALA A 396 -5.91 25.41 2.98
N ALA A 397 -4.90 25.44 3.85
CA ALA A 397 -3.50 25.40 3.43
C ALA A 397 -3.12 24.08 2.75
N ALA A 398 -3.68 22.94 3.19
CA ALA A 398 -3.46 21.64 2.55
C ALA A 398 -4.10 21.55 1.15
N LEU A 399 -5.28 22.15 0.95
CA LEU A 399 -5.89 22.31 -0.37
C LEU A 399 -5.02 23.18 -1.29
N ALA A 400 -4.51 24.30 -0.79
CA ALA A 400 -3.64 25.21 -1.55
C ALA A 400 -2.31 24.56 -1.98
N ARG A 401 -1.79 23.60 -1.20
CA ARG A 401 -0.61 22.80 -1.58
C ARG A 401 -0.89 21.77 -2.68
N ARG A 402 -2.16 21.54 -3.05
CA ARG A 402 -2.58 20.60 -4.12
C ARG A 402 -3.33 21.32 -5.24
N PRO A 403 -2.69 22.25 -5.97
CA PRO A 403 -3.35 22.97 -7.06
C PRO A 403 -3.86 22.03 -8.15
N GLN A 404 -3.19 20.90 -8.41
CA GLN A 404 -3.63 19.92 -9.41
C GLN A 404 -4.91 19.20 -8.99
N ALA A 405 -5.03 18.77 -7.72
CA ALA A 405 -6.24 18.11 -7.22
C ALA A 405 -7.42 19.09 -7.17
N LEU A 406 -7.16 20.34 -6.78
CA LEU A 406 -8.19 21.39 -6.81
C LEU A 406 -8.65 21.67 -8.24
N ALA A 407 -7.73 21.85 -9.18
CA ALA A 407 -8.06 22.07 -10.59
C ALA A 407 -8.83 20.90 -11.20
N GLU A 408 -8.48 19.66 -10.86
CA GLU A 408 -9.24 18.47 -11.27
C GLU A 408 -10.67 18.50 -10.71
N ALA A 409 -10.83 18.83 -9.42
CA ALA A 409 -12.15 18.97 -8.81
C ALA A 409 -12.98 20.05 -9.51
N GLU A 410 -12.43 21.24 -9.73
CA GLU A 410 -13.10 22.36 -10.40
C GLU A 410 -13.48 22.03 -11.86
N ALA A 411 -12.59 21.36 -12.60
CA ALA A 411 -12.87 20.89 -13.94
C ALA A 411 -14.05 19.91 -13.96
N ARG A 412 -14.09 18.98 -12.99
CA ARG A 412 -15.20 18.01 -12.83
C ARG A 412 -16.50 18.66 -12.37
N LEU A 413 -16.44 19.72 -11.56
CA LEU A 413 -17.59 20.53 -11.16
C LEU A 413 -18.06 21.48 -12.29
N GLY A 414 -17.21 21.71 -13.29
CA GLY A 414 -17.43 22.68 -14.36
C GLY A 414 -17.41 24.14 -13.87
N ARG A 415 -16.83 24.41 -12.69
CA ARG A 415 -16.78 25.74 -12.06
C ARG A 415 -15.73 25.79 -10.93
N PRO A 416 -15.26 26.99 -10.56
CA PRO A 416 -14.39 27.17 -9.40
C PRO A 416 -15.07 26.76 -8.09
N LEU A 417 -14.27 26.24 -7.16
CA LEU A 417 -14.72 25.86 -5.82
C LEU A 417 -14.33 26.95 -4.83
N THR A 418 -15.32 27.56 -4.17
CA THR A 418 -15.02 28.63 -3.20
C THR A 418 -14.56 28.01 -1.88
N ILE A 419 -13.41 28.43 -1.35
CA ILE A 419 -12.88 27.93 -0.07
C ILE A 419 -12.99 29.04 0.98
N ARG A 420 -13.87 28.87 1.97
CA ARG A 420 -14.02 29.74 3.14
C ARG A 420 -13.26 29.12 4.32
N THR A 421 -12.48 29.95 5.01
CA THR A 421 -11.74 29.52 6.21
C THR A 421 -12.42 30.03 7.47
N GLU A 422 -12.62 29.15 8.45
CA GLU A 422 -13.17 29.48 9.78
C GLU A 422 -12.20 29.04 10.88
N SER A 423 -11.63 30.00 11.63
CA SER A 423 -10.56 29.73 12.60
C SER A 423 -10.96 28.83 13.78
N ALA A 424 -12.23 28.85 14.19
CA ALA A 424 -12.73 28.06 15.33
C ALA A 424 -13.19 26.65 14.93
N ARG A 425 -13.20 26.33 13.64
CA ARG A 425 -13.68 25.05 13.09
C ARG A 425 -12.63 23.97 13.30
N ARG A 426 -13.05 22.77 13.72
CA ARG A 426 -12.14 21.62 13.77
C ARG A 426 -11.87 21.13 12.36
N ARG A 427 -10.69 20.57 12.12
CA ARG A 427 -10.29 20.11 10.77
C ARG A 427 -11.21 19.01 10.22
N GLU A 428 -11.83 18.20 11.07
CA GLU A 428 -12.75 17.14 10.66
C GLU A 428 -14.12 17.68 10.21
N ASP A 429 -14.49 18.90 10.65
CA ASP A 429 -15.81 19.49 10.42
C ASP A 429 -15.86 20.26 9.09
N VAL A 430 -15.87 19.55 7.96
CA VAL A 430 -15.98 20.15 6.62
C VAL A 430 -17.43 20.53 6.32
N GLY A 431 -17.69 21.81 6.06
CA GLY A 431 -19.02 22.31 5.67
C GLY A 431 -19.11 22.54 4.18
N ILE A 432 -20.28 22.26 3.60
CA ILE A 432 -20.58 22.57 2.20
C ILE A 432 -21.84 23.41 2.16
N GLU A 433 -21.72 24.61 1.63
CA GLU A 433 -22.82 25.57 1.47
C GLU A 433 -23.02 25.91 0.00
N GLU A 434 -24.25 26.23 -0.36
CA GLU A 434 -24.61 26.70 -1.70
C GLU A 434 -24.45 28.22 -1.79
N VAL A 435 -24.03 28.69 -2.96
CA VAL A 435 -24.01 30.12 -3.31
C VAL A 435 -24.92 30.38 -4.50
#